data_AF-A0AAJ1PSZ7-F1
#
_entry.id   AF-A0AAJ1PSZ7-F1
#
_cell.length_a   1.000
_cell.length_b   1.000
_cell.length_c   1.000
_cell.angle_alpha   90.00
_cell.angle_beta   90.00
_cell.angle_gamma   90.00
#
_symmetry.space_group_name_H-M   'P 1'
#
loop_
_entity.id
_entity.type
_entity.pdbx_description
1 polymer ?
#
loop_
_entity_poly.entity_id
_entity_poly.type
_entity_poly.pdbx_seq_one_letter_code
_entity_poly.pdbx_strand_id
1 'polypeptide(L)'
;MPGWKFWKKKEEEEKKEEKKEEKKEERACTCEICRFSAKLDEKITDKSDRKIVSPFVILPSTIKNTDPRKKLEEAKELEKKGDVRYVAHSYRVAAISALYKNVDRDRIWADYSDFLSRVSLSWYSEDIKAYRELKQRKDLMEILINTYEEFIQSEVEKKKTQNISLV
;
A
#
# COMPACT_ATOMS: atom_id res chain seq x y z
N MET A 1 -56.63 -14.78 20.90
CA MET A 1 -55.22 -14.85 21.35
C MET A 1 -54.29 -14.41 20.21
N PRO A 2 -53.82 -13.15 20.16
CA PRO A 2 -53.05 -12.60 19.02
C PRO A 2 -51.51 -12.68 19.17
N GLY A 3 -50.98 -13.28 20.24
CA GLY A 3 -49.55 -13.20 20.60
C GLY A 3 -48.58 -14.01 19.73
N TRP A 4 -49.03 -15.05 19.02
CA TRP A 4 -48.12 -15.96 18.30
C TRP A 4 -47.50 -15.38 17.02
N LYS A 5 -48.22 -14.46 16.34
CA LYS A 5 -47.69 -13.81 15.11
C LYS A 5 -46.57 -12.81 15.41
N PHE A 6 -46.53 -12.27 16.63
CA PHE A 6 -45.53 -11.28 17.04
C PHE A 6 -44.18 -11.92 17.35
N TRP A 7 -44.19 -13.09 17.98
CA TRP A 7 -42.98 -13.86 18.32
C TRP A 7 -42.30 -14.42 17.08
N LYS A 8 -43.05 -15.01 16.14
CA LYS A 8 -42.50 -15.50 14.86
C LYS A 8 -41.84 -14.39 14.03
N LYS A 9 -42.40 -13.17 14.07
CA LYS A 9 -41.87 -12.03 13.32
C LYS A 9 -40.58 -11.50 13.95
N LYS A 10 -40.48 -11.47 15.28
CA LYS A 10 -39.24 -11.13 15.99
C LYS A 10 -38.13 -12.15 15.74
N GLU A 11 -38.42 -13.45 15.81
CA GLU A 11 -37.42 -14.50 15.52
C GLU A 11 -36.94 -14.46 14.05
N GLU A 12 -37.80 -14.09 13.09
CA GLU A 12 -37.39 -13.91 11.69
C GLU A 12 -36.59 -12.63 11.45
N GLU A 13 -36.82 -11.56 12.22
CA GLU A 13 -36.05 -10.32 12.19
C GLU A 13 -34.67 -10.50 12.84
N GLU A 14 -34.60 -11.13 14.02
CA GLU A 14 -33.33 -11.48 14.69
C GLU A 14 -32.50 -12.45 13.84
N LYS A 15 -33.08 -13.50 13.25
CA LYS A 15 -32.37 -14.39 12.30
C LYS A 15 -31.94 -13.70 11.01
N LYS A 16 -32.58 -12.60 10.60
CA LYS A 16 -32.16 -11.77 9.46
C LYS A 16 -31.03 -10.82 9.84
N GLU A 17 -30.99 -10.34 11.07
CA GLU A 17 -29.90 -9.52 11.60
C GLU A 17 -28.65 -10.38 11.86
N GLU A 18 -28.79 -11.56 12.48
CA GLU A 18 -27.70 -12.54 12.63
C GLU A 18 -27.15 -12.96 11.26
N LYS A 19 -27.99 -13.27 10.26
CA LYS A 19 -27.52 -13.55 8.89
C LYS A 19 -26.90 -12.35 8.18
N LYS A 20 -27.20 -11.11 8.59
CA LYS A 20 -26.58 -9.89 8.04
C LYS A 20 -25.25 -9.57 8.74
N GLU A 21 -25.11 -9.94 10.01
CA GLU A 21 -23.85 -9.84 10.77
C GLU A 21 -22.89 -10.99 10.41
N GLU A 22 -23.37 -12.22 10.25
CA GLU A 22 -22.58 -13.37 9.74
C GLU A 22 -22.20 -13.21 8.25
N LYS A 23 -23.05 -12.62 7.40
CA LYS A 23 -22.63 -12.26 6.02
C LYS A 23 -21.72 -11.04 5.94
N LYS A 24 -21.55 -10.33 7.04
CA LYS A 24 -20.52 -9.31 7.24
C LYS A 24 -19.22 -9.91 7.80
N GLU A 25 -19.12 -11.24 7.97
CA GLU A 25 -17.82 -11.90 7.87
C GLU A 25 -17.32 -11.68 6.45
N GLU A 26 -16.40 -10.73 6.38
CA GLU A 26 -15.88 -10.08 5.21
C GLU A 26 -15.50 -11.12 4.15
N ARG A 27 -16.03 -11.00 2.94
CA ARG A 27 -15.27 -11.42 1.77
C ARG A 27 -14.03 -10.52 1.73
N ALA A 28 -13.01 -10.89 2.50
CA ALA A 28 -11.72 -10.23 2.48
C ALA A 28 -11.26 -10.22 1.02
N CYS A 29 -11.16 -9.02 0.47
CA CYS A 29 -10.69 -8.82 -0.89
C CYS A 29 -9.33 -9.53 -1.04
N THR A 30 -9.23 -10.49 -1.96
CA THR A 30 -8.04 -11.34 -2.10
C THR A 30 -6.98 -10.77 -3.05
N CYS A 31 -7.22 -9.58 -3.61
CA CYS A 31 -6.29 -8.98 -4.55
C CYS A 31 -4.99 -8.56 -3.87
N GLU A 32 -3.93 -8.39 -4.66
CA GLU A 32 -2.58 -8.10 -4.15
C GLU A 32 -2.53 -6.87 -3.25
N ILE A 33 -3.25 -5.80 -3.59
CA ILE A 33 -3.28 -4.58 -2.78
C ILE A 33 -4.08 -4.75 -1.49
N CYS A 34 -5.15 -5.54 -1.48
CA CYS A 34 -5.90 -5.84 -0.27
C CYS A 34 -5.07 -6.69 0.70
N ARG A 35 -4.36 -7.71 0.19
CA ARG A 35 -3.41 -8.51 1.00
C ARG A 35 -2.27 -7.67 1.55
N PHE A 36 -1.71 -6.77 0.73
CA PHE A 36 -0.68 -5.84 1.18
C PHE A 36 -1.21 -4.89 2.26
N SER A 37 -2.39 -4.31 2.03
CA SER A 37 -3.04 -3.39 2.96
C SER A 37 -3.33 -4.03 4.30
N ALA A 38 -3.82 -5.28 4.29
CA ALA A 38 -4.08 -6.07 5.50
C ALA A 38 -2.79 -6.31 6.31
N LYS A 39 -1.71 -6.75 5.67
CA LYS A 39 -0.39 -6.88 6.35
C LYS A 39 0.10 -5.57 6.93
N LEU A 40 -0.16 -4.46 6.24
CA LEU A 40 0.22 -3.13 6.73
C LEU A 40 -0.65 -2.71 7.92
N ASP A 41 -1.94 -3.04 7.93
CA ASP A 41 -2.87 -2.76 9.04
C ASP A 41 -2.56 -3.60 10.29
N GLU A 42 -2.03 -4.82 10.14
CA GLU A 42 -1.52 -5.63 11.26
C GLU A 42 -0.34 -4.95 11.97
N LYS A 43 0.46 -4.17 11.23
CA LYS A 43 1.68 -3.51 11.74
C LYS A 43 1.43 -2.07 12.19
N ILE A 44 0.43 -1.40 11.62
CA ILE A 44 0.08 -0.01 11.94
C ILE A 44 -1.30 0.00 12.61
N THR A 45 -1.30 -0.09 13.93
CA THR A 45 -2.53 -0.15 14.73
C THR A 45 -3.17 1.23 14.93
N ASP A 46 -2.39 2.31 14.87
CA ASP A 46 -2.91 3.67 14.97
C ASP A 46 -3.46 4.18 13.62
N LYS A 47 -4.71 4.64 13.63
CA LYS A 47 -5.38 5.24 12.48
C LYS A 47 -4.69 6.51 11.99
N SER A 48 -4.03 7.30 12.85
CA SER A 48 -3.28 8.49 12.40
C SER A 48 -2.06 8.08 11.59
N ASP A 49 -1.33 7.07 12.05
CA ASP A 49 -0.15 6.55 11.35
C ASP A 49 -0.53 5.93 10.00
N ARG A 50 -1.69 5.26 9.94
CA ARG A 50 -2.22 4.73 8.67
C ARG A 50 -2.47 5.83 7.65
N LYS A 51 -2.95 7.01 8.06
CA LYS A 51 -3.16 8.15 7.16
C LYS A 51 -1.84 8.70 6.61
N ILE A 52 -0.77 8.64 7.39
CA ILE A 52 0.57 9.07 6.97
C ILE A 52 1.11 8.11 5.91
N VAL A 53 0.94 6.79 6.09
CA VAL A 53 1.53 5.77 5.22
C VAL A 53 0.69 5.49 3.97
N SER A 54 -0.63 5.59 4.05
CA SER A 54 -1.54 5.24 2.94
C SER A 54 -1.21 5.90 1.59
N PRO A 55 -0.81 7.19 1.51
CA PRO A 55 -0.44 7.83 0.24
C PRO A 55 0.81 7.23 -0.42
N PHE A 56 1.61 6.46 0.32
CA PHE A 56 2.85 5.83 -0.14
C PHE A 56 2.65 4.39 -0.61
N VAL A 57 1.46 3.83 -0.44
CA VAL A 57 1.13 2.49 -0.92
C VAL A 57 1.01 2.50 -2.44
N ILE A 58 1.93 1.80 -3.10
CA ILE A 58 1.94 1.54 -4.53
C ILE A 58 1.39 0.12 -4.78
N LEU A 59 0.55 0.02 -5.80
CA LEU A 59 -0.02 -1.24 -6.30
C LEU A 59 1.11 -2.25 -6.60
N PRO A 60 1.07 -3.46 -6.00
CA PRO A 60 2.09 -4.49 -6.27
C PRO A 60 2.20 -4.89 -7.75
N SER A 61 1.09 -4.87 -8.49
CA SER A 61 1.07 -5.11 -9.94
C SER A 61 1.86 -4.06 -10.74
N THR A 62 1.81 -2.79 -10.33
CA THR A 62 2.62 -1.71 -10.91
C THR A 62 4.10 -1.97 -10.68
N ILE A 63 4.46 -2.40 -9.47
CA ILE A 63 5.85 -2.64 -9.06
C ILE A 63 6.48 -3.78 -9.89
N LYS A 64 5.75 -4.89 -10.07
CA LYS A 64 6.19 -6.09 -10.80
C LYS A 64 6.58 -5.80 -12.26
N ASN A 65 5.78 -4.98 -12.94
CA ASN A 65 5.90 -4.75 -14.39
C ASN A 65 6.77 -3.54 -14.74
N THR A 66 7.23 -2.76 -13.74
CA THR A 66 7.97 -1.53 -13.98
C THR A 66 9.48 -1.76 -13.98
N ASP A 67 10.17 -1.19 -14.96
CA ASP A 67 11.63 -1.06 -14.93
C ASP A 67 12.03 0.13 -14.03
N PRO A 68 12.75 -0.12 -12.91
CA PRO A 68 13.12 0.94 -11.97
C PRO A 68 13.98 2.02 -12.62
N ARG A 69 14.84 1.66 -13.61
CA ARG A 69 15.69 2.64 -14.29
C ARG A 69 14.87 3.58 -15.17
N LYS A 70 13.96 3.03 -15.97
CA LYS A 70 13.05 3.83 -16.81
C LYS A 70 12.17 4.74 -15.96
N LYS A 71 11.68 4.25 -14.81
CA LYS A 71 10.84 5.05 -13.92
C LYS A 71 11.64 6.16 -13.22
N LEU A 72 12.91 5.92 -12.90
CA LEU A 72 13.83 6.95 -12.40
C LEU A 72 14.10 8.03 -13.46
N GLU A 73 14.32 7.64 -14.72
CA GLU A 73 14.45 8.58 -15.83
C GLU A 73 13.18 9.42 -16.01
N GLU A 74 12.01 8.79 -15.95
CA GLU A 74 10.72 9.48 -16.00
C GLU A 74 10.57 10.49 -14.85
N ALA A 75 10.98 10.13 -13.62
CA ALA A 75 10.97 11.04 -12.48
C ALA A 75 11.86 12.28 -12.73
N LYS A 76 13.07 12.08 -13.26
CA LYS A 76 14.00 13.17 -13.61
C LYS A 76 13.49 14.05 -14.74
N GLU A 77 12.78 13.50 -15.71
CA GLU A 77 12.12 14.28 -16.76
C GLU A 77 10.92 15.08 -16.21
N LEU A 78 10.15 14.51 -15.28
CA LEU A 78 9.06 15.21 -14.60
C LEU A 78 9.58 16.33 -13.70
N GLU A 79 10.77 16.18 -13.11
CA GLU A 79 11.43 17.24 -12.32
C GLU A 79 11.66 18.49 -13.16
N LYS A 80 12.18 18.30 -14.38
CA LYS A 80 12.41 19.41 -15.33
C LYS A 80 11.12 20.12 -15.71
N LYS A 81 9.99 19.40 -15.69
CA LYS A 81 8.64 19.94 -15.99
C LYS A 81 7.98 20.61 -14.79
N GLY A 82 8.56 20.49 -13.59
CA GLY A 82 8.00 21.05 -12.36
C GLY A 82 6.78 20.30 -11.84
N ASP A 83 6.51 19.09 -12.32
CA ASP A 83 5.33 18.32 -11.91
C ASP A 83 5.61 17.52 -10.62
N VAL A 84 5.63 18.23 -9.51
CA VAL A 84 6.07 17.72 -8.20
C VAL A 84 5.34 16.45 -7.77
N ARG A 85 4.03 16.35 -8.03
CA ARG A 85 3.22 15.21 -7.59
C ARG A 85 3.59 13.94 -8.35
N TYR A 86 3.71 14.05 -9.67
CA TYR A 86 4.08 12.91 -10.51
C TYR A 86 5.56 12.55 -10.35
N VAL A 87 6.45 13.52 -10.08
CA VAL A 87 7.84 13.23 -9.69
C VAL A 87 7.87 12.35 -8.44
N ALA A 88 7.17 12.77 -7.38
CA ALA A 88 7.16 12.05 -6.12
C ALA A 88 6.57 10.64 -6.26
N HIS A 89 5.51 10.49 -7.05
CA HIS A 89 4.99 9.16 -7.39
C HIS A 89 6.00 8.31 -8.16
N SER A 90 6.62 8.85 -9.21
CA SER A 90 7.59 8.13 -10.05
C SER A 90 8.83 7.67 -9.28
N TYR A 91 9.38 8.50 -8.41
CA TYR A 91 10.47 8.09 -7.52
C TYR A 91 10.09 6.93 -6.60
N ARG A 92 8.91 6.98 -5.98
CA ARG A 92 8.43 5.90 -5.11
C ARG A 92 8.26 4.60 -5.89
N VAL A 93 7.67 4.65 -7.09
CA VAL A 93 7.52 3.46 -7.95
C VAL A 93 8.90 2.91 -8.33
N ALA A 94 9.84 3.77 -8.73
CA ALA A 94 11.20 3.35 -9.07
C ALA A 94 11.90 2.64 -7.89
N ALA A 95 11.80 3.20 -6.68
CA ALA A 95 12.46 2.65 -5.50
C ALA A 95 11.89 1.28 -5.08
N ILE A 96 10.56 1.14 -5.10
CA ILE A 96 9.91 -0.12 -4.71
C ILE A 96 10.05 -1.18 -5.83
N SER A 97 10.07 -0.78 -7.10
CA SER A 97 10.42 -1.68 -8.21
C SER A 97 11.87 -2.13 -8.16
N ALA A 98 12.80 -1.28 -7.71
CA ALA A 98 14.19 -1.67 -7.49
C ALA A 98 14.30 -2.74 -6.39
N LEU A 99 13.54 -2.57 -5.30
CA LEU A 99 13.40 -3.59 -4.26
C LEU A 99 12.89 -4.92 -4.83
N TYR A 100 11.80 -4.90 -5.62
CA TYR A 100 11.24 -6.12 -6.23
C TYR A 100 12.24 -6.85 -7.14
N LYS A 101 13.02 -6.10 -7.91
CA LYS A 101 14.01 -6.66 -8.85
C LYS A 101 15.38 -6.92 -8.22
N ASN A 102 15.51 -6.74 -6.91
CA ASN A 102 16.77 -6.88 -6.18
C ASN A 102 17.92 -6.06 -6.79
N VAL A 103 17.62 -4.80 -7.12
CA VAL A 103 18.59 -3.81 -7.62
C VAL A 103 18.75 -2.70 -6.59
N ASP A 104 19.87 -1.97 -6.66
CA ASP A 104 20.18 -0.87 -5.73
C ASP A 104 19.05 0.17 -5.69
N ARG A 105 18.38 0.25 -4.54
CA ARG A 105 17.28 1.18 -4.23
C ARG A 105 17.76 2.38 -3.41
N ASP A 106 18.90 2.26 -2.73
CA ASP A 106 19.34 3.24 -1.73
C ASP A 106 19.70 4.54 -2.44
N ARG A 107 20.33 4.43 -3.61
CA ARG A 107 20.56 5.58 -4.49
C ARG A 107 19.26 6.24 -4.96
N ILE A 108 18.22 5.47 -5.26
CA ILE A 108 16.92 6.02 -5.70
C ILE A 108 16.23 6.77 -4.55
N TRP A 109 16.27 6.20 -3.34
CA TRP A 109 15.75 6.86 -2.14
C TRP A 109 16.54 8.12 -1.79
N ALA A 110 17.86 8.12 -1.97
CA ALA A 110 18.69 9.30 -1.79
C ALA A 110 18.32 10.41 -2.79
N ASP A 111 18.24 10.09 -4.09
CA ASP A 111 17.80 11.03 -5.14
C ASP A 111 16.40 11.59 -4.83
N TYR A 112 15.47 10.74 -4.39
CA TYR A 112 14.12 11.15 -4.01
C TYR A 112 14.08 12.07 -2.78
N SER A 113 14.85 11.76 -1.75
CA SER A 113 14.97 12.59 -0.55
C SER A 113 15.57 13.96 -0.87
N ASP A 114 16.56 13.99 -1.76
CA ASP A 114 17.18 15.22 -2.25
C ASP A 114 16.16 16.06 -3.05
N PHE A 115 15.43 15.46 -3.98
CA PHE A 115 14.32 16.13 -4.68
C PHE A 115 13.32 16.77 -3.70
N LEU A 116 12.84 16.01 -2.71
CA LEU A 116 11.88 16.51 -1.74
C LEU A 116 12.43 17.59 -0.81
N SER A 117 13.75 17.66 -0.63
CA SER A 117 14.40 18.76 0.09
C SER A 117 14.42 20.06 -0.72
N ARG A 118 14.44 19.98 -2.06
CA ARG A 118 14.42 21.13 -2.97
C ARG A 118 13.03 21.71 -3.21
N VAL A 119 11.99 20.87 -3.16
CA VAL A 119 10.61 21.32 -3.38
C VAL A 119 10.20 22.30 -2.28
N SER A 120 9.91 23.54 -2.66
CA SER A 120 9.57 24.60 -1.72
C SER A 120 8.23 24.36 -1.01
N LEU A 121 8.13 24.89 0.21
CA LEU A 121 6.96 24.87 1.09
C LEU A 121 5.65 25.40 0.48
N SER A 122 5.69 26.12 -0.65
CA SER A 122 4.51 26.76 -1.24
C SER A 122 3.59 25.79 -1.97
N TRP A 123 4.07 24.58 -2.28
CA TRP A 123 3.25 23.52 -2.85
C TRP A 123 2.65 22.69 -1.72
N TYR A 124 1.58 23.21 -1.11
CA TYR A 124 0.83 22.60 0.00
C TYR A 124 -0.01 21.38 -0.47
N SER A 125 0.60 20.38 -1.13
CA SER A 125 -0.10 19.13 -1.40
C SER A 125 -0.07 18.23 -0.16
N GLU A 126 -1.19 17.53 0.11
CA GLU A 126 -1.29 16.59 1.22
C GLU A 126 -0.19 15.50 1.16
N ASP A 127 0.26 15.14 -0.04
CA ASP A 127 1.34 14.19 -0.28
C ASP A 127 2.70 14.66 0.29
N ILE A 128 3.01 15.97 0.20
CA ILE A 128 4.27 16.52 0.74
C ILE A 128 4.22 16.61 2.27
N LYS A 129 3.04 16.90 2.85
CA LYS A 129 2.84 16.85 4.31
C LYS A 129 3.01 15.43 4.83
N ALA A 130 2.32 14.47 4.22
CA ALA A 130 2.43 13.06 4.57
C ALA A 130 3.88 12.56 4.44
N TYR A 131 4.64 13.03 3.44
CA TYR A 131 6.06 12.67 3.31
C TYR A 131 6.90 13.22 4.46
N ARG A 132 6.70 14.47 4.86
CA ARG A 132 7.47 15.05 5.97
C ARG A 132 7.20 14.34 7.27
N GLU A 133 5.94 14.06 7.54
CA GLU A 133 5.53 13.28 8.70
C GLU A 133 6.16 11.89 8.65
N LEU A 134 6.12 11.21 7.49
CA LEU A 134 6.78 9.92 7.29
C LEU A 134 8.31 9.99 7.43
N LYS A 135 8.96 11.06 6.97
CA LYS A 135 10.41 11.28 7.09
C LYS A 135 10.84 11.49 8.54
N GLN A 136 10.00 12.15 9.34
CA GLN A 136 10.21 12.32 10.78
C GLN A 136 9.93 11.01 11.54
N ARG A 137 9.02 10.19 11.03
CA ARG A 137 8.64 8.86 11.55
C ARG A 137 9.37 7.73 10.82
N LYS A 138 10.69 7.62 11.08
CA LYS A 138 11.54 6.56 10.49
C LYS A 138 10.99 5.15 10.72
N ASP A 139 10.32 4.94 11.86
CA ASP A 139 9.60 3.72 12.21
C ASP A 139 8.52 3.35 11.18
N LEU A 140 7.70 4.32 10.75
CA LEU A 140 6.63 4.08 9.78
C LEU A 140 7.17 3.80 8.37
N MET A 141 8.28 4.46 7.98
CA MET A 141 8.95 4.17 6.71
C MET A 141 9.54 2.75 6.72
N GLU A 142 10.14 2.33 7.83
CA GLU A 142 10.68 0.98 8.00
C GLU A 142 9.56 -0.07 7.96
N ILE A 143 8.43 0.16 8.64
CA ILE A 143 7.25 -0.72 8.55
C ILE A 143 6.78 -0.85 7.10
N LEU A 144 6.69 0.25 6.35
CA LEU A 144 6.28 0.22 4.95
C LEU A 144 7.23 -0.63 4.10
N ILE A 145 8.54 -0.40 4.23
CA ILE A 145 9.58 -1.13 3.49
C ILE A 145 9.55 -2.62 3.83
N ASN A 146 9.54 -2.97 5.13
CA ASN A 146 9.52 -4.36 5.58
C ASN A 146 8.26 -5.09 5.13
N THR A 147 7.12 -4.40 5.08
CA THR A 147 5.87 -4.96 4.55
C THR A 147 5.99 -5.25 3.05
N TYR A 148 6.68 -4.40 2.28
CA TYR A 148 7.00 -4.69 0.88
C TYR A 148 7.95 -5.87 0.75
N GLU A 149 9.01 -5.94 1.55
CA GLU A 149 9.97 -7.05 1.52
C GLU A 149 9.28 -8.39 1.77
N GLU A 150 8.48 -8.50 2.82
CA GLU A 150 7.71 -9.70 3.15
C GLU A 150 6.69 -10.05 2.06
N PHE A 151 6.02 -9.06 1.48
CA PHE A 151 5.10 -9.28 0.37
C PHE A 151 5.87 -9.86 -0.83
N ILE A 152 6.99 -9.26 -1.20
CA ILE A 152 7.81 -9.67 -2.35
C ILE A 152 8.39 -11.07 -2.14
N GLN A 153 8.94 -11.36 -0.97
CA GLN A 153 9.43 -12.70 -0.61
C GLN A 153 8.34 -13.76 -0.77
N SER A 154 7.13 -13.50 -0.24
CA SER A 154 6.00 -14.44 -0.37
C SER A 154 5.59 -14.68 -1.83
N GLU A 155 5.74 -13.70 -2.71
CA GLU A 155 5.42 -13.83 -4.14
C GLU A 155 6.51 -14.56 -4.91
N VAL A 156 7.78 -14.40 -4.53
CA VAL A 156 8.90 -15.18 -5.07
C VAL A 156 8.80 -16.65 -4.65
N GLU A 157 8.44 -16.93 -3.39
CA GLU A 157 8.26 -18.29 -2.88
C GLU A 157 7.13 -19.05 -3.56
N LYS A 158 5.97 -18.39 -3.79
CA LYS A 158 4.85 -18.98 -4.56
C LYS A 158 5.28 -19.41 -5.96
N LYS A 159 6.11 -18.61 -6.64
CA LYS A 159 6.63 -18.99 -7.97
C LYS A 159 7.53 -20.21 -7.93
N LYS A 160 8.37 -20.33 -6.90
CA LYS A 160 9.23 -21.52 -6.72
C LYS A 160 8.40 -22.78 -6.54
N THR A 161 7.37 -22.74 -5.69
CA THR A 161 6.49 -23.89 -5.44
C THR A 161 5.65 -24.26 -6.67
N GLN A 162 5.12 -23.29 -7.41
CA GLN A 162 4.39 -23.56 -8.65
C GLN A 162 5.25 -24.16 -9.77
N ASN A 163 6.52 -23.75 -9.89
CA ASN A 163 7.43 -24.33 -10.86
C ASN A 163 7.88 -25.76 -10.49
N ILE A 164 7.84 -26.13 -9.20
CA ILE A 164 8.17 -27.50 -8.76
C ILE A 164 7.00 -28.46 -9.00
N SER A 165 5.74 -27.99 -8.94
CA SER A 165 4.55 -28.82 -9.22
C SER A 165 4.27 -29.06 -10.71
N LEU A 166 5.08 -28.50 -11.62
CA LEU A 166 4.94 -28.65 -13.08
C LEU A 166 6.06 -29.49 -13.71
N VAL A 167 6.90 -30.15 -12.90
CA VAL A 167 7.94 -31.09 -13.35
C VAL A 167 7.57 -32.51 -12.96
#